data_AF-A0A520QXS4-F1
#
_entry.id   AF-A0A520QXS4-F1
#
_cell.length_a   1.000
_cell.length_b   1.000
_cell.length_c   1.000
_cell.angle_alpha   90.00
_cell.angle_beta   90.00
_cell.angle_gamma   90.00
#
_symmetry.space_group_name_H-M   'P 1'
#
loop_
_entity.id
_entity.type
_entity.pdbx_description
1 polymer ?
#
loop_
_entity_poly.entity_id
_entity_poly.type
_entity_poly.pdbx_seq_one_letter_code
_entity_poly.pdbx_strand_id
1 'polypeptide(L)'
;MHSEILDALLDKYRRMRAMREAHARGGDDAAPTEMRALATEFPGALREIDRLPMRVIEERIGALEAAREGGPVPDWAPPLAAFHGWMRAMLRLKRAMRRSRDLDAARRWLRDHHAGTGFEPSLAQLEAALPALLAPHDGRMARAVLAHVTGDDARALERRLFDG
;
A
#
# COMPACT_ATOMS: atom_id res chain seq x y z
N MET A 1 -4.97 3.74 16.79
CA MET A 1 -5.00 2.98 15.53
C MET A 1 -5.44 3.84 14.34
N HIS A 2 -6.62 4.49 14.35
CA HIS A 2 -7.03 5.33 13.21
C HIS A 2 -6.12 6.55 12.95
N SER A 3 -5.59 7.20 13.99
CA SER A 3 -4.68 8.36 13.82
C SER A 3 -3.45 8.04 12.99
N GLU A 4 -2.74 6.94 13.31
CA GLU A 4 -1.53 6.53 12.58
C GLU A 4 -1.84 6.26 11.10
N ILE A 5 -2.97 5.60 10.80
CA ILE A 5 -3.40 5.33 9.42
C ILE A 5 -3.59 6.62 8.63
N LEU A 6 -4.27 7.59 9.25
CA LEU A 6 -4.52 8.89 8.64
C LEU A 6 -3.21 9.66 8.43
N ASP A 7 -2.32 9.64 9.42
CA ASP A 7 -1.02 10.32 9.36
C ASP A 7 -0.15 9.78 8.21
N ALA A 8 -0.05 8.45 8.07
CA ALA A 8 0.75 7.84 7.03
C ALA A 8 0.17 8.05 5.61
N LEU A 9 -1.15 7.94 5.45
CA LEU A 9 -1.79 8.23 4.16
C LEU A 9 -1.66 9.71 3.80
N LEU A 10 -1.75 10.61 4.78
CA LEU A 10 -1.57 12.04 4.57
C LEU A 10 -0.15 12.36 4.14
N ASP A 11 0.86 11.76 4.79
CA ASP A 11 2.27 11.87 4.36
C ASP A 11 2.46 11.40 2.92
N LYS A 12 1.94 10.20 2.58
CA LYS A 12 1.98 9.65 1.23
C LYS A 12 1.44 10.64 0.19
N TYR A 13 0.23 11.17 0.39
CA TYR A 13 -0.37 12.07 -0.61
C TYR A 13 0.32 13.43 -0.69
N ARG A 14 0.82 13.97 0.44
CA ARG A 14 1.62 15.20 0.44
C ARG A 14 2.93 15.02 -0.33
N ARG A 15 3.61 13.89 -0.17
CA ARG A 15 4.81 13.53 -0.95
C ARG A 15 4.50 13.37 -2.44
N MET A 16 3.40 12.71 -2.79
CA MET A 16 2.94 12.60 -4.18
C MET A 16 2.66 13.97 -4.80
N ARG A 17 1.96 14.87 -4.08
CA ARG A 17 1.71 16.25 -4.52
C ARG A 17 3.03 16.99 -4.77
N ALA A 18 3.94 16.97 -3.79
CA ALA A 18 5.23 17.64 -3.88
C ALA A 18 6.08 17.15 -5.07
N MET A 19 6.11 15.83 -5.32
CA MET A 19 6.81 15.24 -6.46
C MET A 19 6.24 15.74 -7.80
N ARG A 20 4.90 15.76 -7.94
CA ARG A 20 4.26 16.24 -9.18
C ARG A 20 4.48 17.72 -9.42
N GLU A 21 4.41 18.53 -8.37
CA GLU A 21 4.70 19.96 -8.45
C GLU A 21 6.17 20.23 -8.82
N ALA A 22 7.11 19.46 -8.26
CA ALA A 22 8.53 19.57 -8.60
C ALA A 22 8.79 19.20 -10.07
N HIS A 23 8.16 18.12 -10.55
CA HIS A 23 8.23 17.72 -11.96
C HIS A 23 7.65 18.81 -12.88
N ALA A 24 6.50 19.40 -12.53
CA ALA A 24 5.89 20.49 -13.30
C ALA A 24 6.77 21.76 -13.37
N ARG A 25 7.64 21.97 -12.36
CA ARG A 25 8.62 23.07 -12.34
C ARG A 25 9.95 22.72 -13.03
N GLY A 26 10.09 21.53 -13.61
CA GLY A 26 11.30 21.08 -14.32
C GLY A 26 12.42 20.58 -13.41
N GLY A 27 12.13 20.20 -12.16
CA GLY A 27 13.12 19.61 -11.25
C GLY A 27 13.21 18.09 -11.37
N ASP A 28 14.38 17.56 -11.73
CA ASP A 28 14.61 16.12 -11.93
C ASP A 28 15.55 15.46 -10.90
N ASP A 29 16.41 16.22 -10.20
CA ASP A 29 17.60 15.63 -9.55
C ASP A 29 17.34 14.87 -8.23
N ALA A 30 16.29 15.22 -7.48
CA ALA A 30 15.93 14.53 -6.22
C ALA A 30 14.90 13.41 -6.39
N ALA A 31 14.30 13.27 -7.59
CA ALA A 31 13.18 12.38 -7.83
C ALA A 31 13.47 10.88 -7.58
N PRO A 32 14.63 10.30 -7.97
CA PRO A 32 14.81 8.85 -7.90
C PRO A 32 14.86 8.28 -6.48
N THR A 33 15.45 9.01 -5.53
CA THR A 33 15.58 8.54 -4.13
C THR A 33 14.24 8.65 -3.40
N GLU A 34 13.55 9.78 -3.55
CA GLU A 34 12.23 9.98 -2.96
C GLU A 34 11.18 9.04 -3.55
N MET A 35 11.18 8.80 -4.86
CA MET A 35 10.29 7.83 -5.50
C MET A 35 10.54 6.41 -4.99
N ARG A 36 11.81 6.01 -4.80
CA ARG A 36 12.15 4.70 -4.22
C ARG A 36 11.70 4.58 -2.77
N ALA A 37 11.87 5.63 -1.97
CA ALA A 37 11.40 5.66 -0.59
C ALA A 37 9.88 5.52 -0.54
N LEU A 38 9.14 6.31 -1.34
CA LEU A 38 7.69 6.25 -1.43
C LEU A 38 7.21 4.87 -1.89
N ALA A 39 7.82 4.28 -2.91
CA ALA A 39 7.46 2.95 -3.41
C ALA A 39 7.75 1.82 -2.41
N THR A 40 8.76 2.00 -1.56
CA THR A 40 9.11 1.03 -0.51
C THR A 40 8.08 1.09 0.63
N GLU A 41 7.68 2.29 1.02
CA GLU A 41 6.74 2.52 2.12
C GLU A 41 5.27 2.32 1.73
N PHE A 42 4.92 2.62 0.48
CA PHE A 42 3.58 2.51 -0.08
C PHE A 42 3.65 1.81 -1.44
N PRO A 43 3.76 0.46 -1.48
CA PRO A 43 3.81 -0.28 -2.73
C PRO A 43 2.62 0.03 -3.63
N GLY A 44 2.90 0.48 -4.86
CA GLY A 44 1.88 0.90 -5.82
C GLY A 44 1.64 2.41 -5.87
N ALA A 45 2.20 3.20 -4.95
CA ALA A 45 2.05 4.66 -4.95
C ALA A 45 2.57 5.35 -6.21
N LEU A 46 3.62 4.81 -6.86
CA LEU A 46 4.08 5.35 -8.15
C LEU A 46 3.07 5.08 -9.28
N ARG A 47 2.32 3.98 -9.25
CA ARG A 47 1.23 3.81 -10.22
C ARG A 47 0.08 4.78 -9.95
N GLU A 48 -0.17 5.10 -8.68
CA GLU A 48 -1.17 6.12 -8.31
C GLU A 48 -0.75 7.52 -8.75
N ILE A 49 0.53 7.89 -8.59
CA ILE A 49 1.01 9.23 -8.93
C ILE A 49 0.88 9.52 -10.42
N ASP A 50 1.08 8.50 -11.26
CA ASP A 50 1.00 8.59 -12.71
C ASP A 50 -0.46 8.69 -13.21
N ARG A 51 -1.43 8.17 -12.44
CA ARG A 51 -2.82 8.00 -12.89
C ARG A 51 -3.79 9.00 -12.28
N LEU A 52 -3.61 9.35 -11.01
CA LEU A 52 -4.57 10.19 -10.32
C LEU A 52 -4.46 11.64 -10.83
N PRO A 53 -5.59 12.31 -11.16
CA PRO A 53 -5.60 13.74 -11.37
C PRO A 53 -5.11 14.49 -10.12
N MET A 54 -4.44 15.64 -10.30
CA MET A 54 -3.92 16.41 -9.14
C MET A 54 -5.04 16.79 -8.18
N ARG A 55 -6.21 17.18 -8.72
CA ARG A 55 -7.42 17.47 -7.95
C ARG A 55 -7.81 16.33 -7.01
N VAL A 56 -7.70 15.07 -7.45
CA VAL A 56 -8.04 13.91 -6.61
C VAL A 56 -7.02 13.73 -5.48
N ILE A 57 -5.74 14.01 -5.73
CA ILE A 57 -4.71 14.00 -4.67
C ILE A 57 -5.05 15.07 -3.61
N GLU A 58 -5.43 16.27 -4.04
CA GLU A 58 -5.81 17.37 -3.14
C GLU A 58 -7.08 17.08 -2.35
N GLU A 59 -8.11 16.50 -3.00
CA GLU A 59 -9.34 16.05 -2.33
C GLU A 59 -9.06 14.99 -1.26
N ARG A 60 -8.19 14.02 -1.56
CA ARG A 60 -7.80 12.98 -0.58
C ARG A 60 -7.01 13.59 0.59
N ILE A 61 -6.15 14.58 0.35
CA ILE A 61 -5.46 15.32 1.41
C ILE A 61 -6.49 16.00 2.32
N GLY A 62 -7.42 16.78 1.76
CA GLY A 62 -8.44 17.50 2.54
C GLY A 62 -9.35 16.56 3.34
N ALA A 63 -9.74 15.42 2.75
CA ALA A 63 -10.55 14.42 3.44
C ALA A 63 -9.79 13.77 4.63
N LEU A 64 -8.48 13.53 4.49
CA LEU A 64 -7.65 12.99 5.57
C LEU A 64 -7.41 14.03 6.66
N GLU A 65 -7.18 15.30 6.30
CA GLU A 65 -7.03 16.40 7.26
C GLU A 65 -8.31 16.59 8.08
N ALA A 66 -9.48 16.64 7.42
CA ALA A 66 -10.76 16.71 8.11
C ALA A 66 -10.98 15.52 9.06
N ALA A 67 -10.60 14.30 8.66
CA ALA A 67 -10.69 13.13 9.53
C ALA A 67 -9.76 13.21 10.75
N ARG A 68 -8.56 13.81 10.62
CA ARG A 68 -7.66 14.06 11.75
C ARG A 68 -8.22 15.07 12.75
N GLU A 69 -9.03 16.01 12.28
CA GLU A 69 -9.71 17.02 13.10
C GLU A 69 -11.01 16.50 13.74
N GLY A 70 -11.29 15.20 13.64
CA GLY A 70 -12.48 14.56 14.22
C GLY A 70 -13.64 14.38 13.25
N GLY A 71 -13.46 14.72 11.98
CA GLY A 71 -14.39 14.39 10.90
C GLY A 71 -14.46 12.89 10.60
N PRO A 72 -15.38 12.47 9.71
CA PRO A 72 -15.51 11.07 9.33
C PRO A 72 -14.27 10.55 8.59
N VAL A 73 -13.81 9.36 8.95
CA VAL A 73 -12.76 8.66 8.20
C VAL A 73 -13.30 8.25 6.83
N PRO A 74 -12.64 8.62 5.71
CA PRO A 74 -13.07 8.18 4.40
C PRO A 74 -13.03 6.65 4.29
N ASP A 75 -14.08 6.06 3.74
CA ASP A 75 -14.24 4.60 3.60
C ASP A 75 -13.12 3.91 2.79
N TRP A 76 -12.46 4.64 1.90
CA TRP A 76 -11.32 4.17 1.13
C TRP A 76 -10.01 4.13 1.93
N ALA A 77 -9.88 4.89 3.03
CA ALA A 77 -8.61 5.04 3.75
C ALA A 77 -8.19 3.75 4.49
N PRO A 78 -9.03 3.12 5.34
CA PRO A 78 -8.67 1.87 6.01
C PRO A 78 -8.26 0.73 5.06
N PRO A 79 -9.02 0.38 3.99
CA PRO A 79 -8.62 -0.70 3.11
C PRO A 79 -7.38 -0.35 2.26
N LEU A 80 -7.16 0.93 1.91
CA LEU A 80 -5.94 1.35 1.23
C LEU A 80 -4.70 1.20 2.12
N ALA A 81 -4.79 1.58 3.39
CA ALA A 81 -3.69 1.40 4.34
C ALA A 81 -3.37 -0.08 4.57
N ALA A 82 -4.42 -0.91 4.73
CA ALA A 82 -4.26 -2.36 4.84
C ALA A 82 -3.58 -2.92 3.57
N PHE A 83 -4.00 -2.52 2.37
CA PHE A 83 -3.36 -2.93 1.12
C PHE A 83 -1.86 -2.65 1.12
N HIS A 84 -1.42 -1.44 1.51
CA HIS A 84 0.01 -1.11 1.59
C HIS A 84 0.76 -1.99 2.58
N GLY A 85 0.20 -2.20 3.78
CA GLY A 85 0.80 -3.06 4.80
C GLY A 85 0.98 -4.51 4.32
N TRP A 86 -0.08 -5.09 3.75
CA TRP A 86 -0.03 -6.43 3.15
C TRP A 86 0.98 -6.52 2.02
N MET A 87 0.99 -5.56 1.09
CA MET A 87 1.92 -5.57 -0.03
C MET A 87 3.36 -5.51 0.43
N ARG A 88 3.70 -4.70 1.45
CA ARG A 88 5.06 -4.65 1.99
C ARG A 88 5.49 -5.99 2.57
N ALA A 89 4.66 -6.59 3.42
CA ALA A 89 4.95 -7.91 4.00
C ALA A 89 5.17 -8.96 2.90
N MET A 90 4.28 -9.02 1.91
CA MET A 90 4.35 -9.98 0.82
C MET A 90 5.54 -9.76 -0.12
N LEU A 91 5.92 -8.51 -0.41
CA LEU A 91 7.09 -8.20 -1.22
C LEU A 91 8.41 -8.54 -0.51
N ARG A 92 8.49 -8.33 0.82
CA ARG A 92 9.65 -8.77 1.62
C ARG A 92 9.78 -10.29 1.60
N LEU A 93 8.67 -11.01 1.85
CA LEU A 93 8.65 -12.47 1.78
C LEU A 93 9.02 -12.98 0.38
N LYS A 94 8.44 -12.40 -0.68
CA LYS A 94 8.75 -12.77 -2.07
C LYS A 94 10.25 -12.62 -2.38
N ARG A 95 10.86 -11.53 -1.91
CA ARG A 95 12.29 -11.29 -2.08
C ARG A 95 13.13 -12.36 -1.37
N ALA A 96 12.75 -12.75 -0.16
CA ALA A 96 13.44 -13.79 0.60
C ALA A 96 13.28 -15.19 -0.02
N MET A 97 12.06 -15.53 -0.48
CA MET A 97 11.75 -16.83 -1.06
C MET A 97 12.24 -16.99 -2.49
N ARG A 98 12.53 -15.90 -3.20
CA ARG A 98 12.94 -15.89 -4.62
C ARG A 98 11.89 -16.62 -5.48
N ARG A 99 12.17 -17.88 -5.87
CA ARG A 99 11.27 -18.75 -6.64
C ARG A 99 10.64 -19.87 -5.81
N SER A 100 11.07 -20.03 -4.56
CA SER A 100 10.50 -21.02 -3.64
C SER A 100 9.05 -20.68 -3.30
N ARG A 101 8.25 -21.73 -3.17
CA ARG A 101 6.86 -21.68 -2.68
C ARG A 101 6.65 -22.62 -1.49
N ASP A 102 7.74 -23.01 -0.83
CA ASP A 102 7.70 -23.83 0.37
C ASP A 102 6.99 -23.05 1.49
N LEU A 103 5.82 -23.57 1.87
CA LEU A 103 4.94 -22.95 2.85
C LEU A 103 5.56 -22.93 4.24
N ASP A 104 6.31 -23.97 4.61
CA ASP A 104 6.94 -24.06 5.93
C ASP A 104 8.17 -23.16 6.02
N ALA A 105 8.94 -23.06 4.93
CA ALA A 105 9.99 -22.07 4.82
C ALA A 105 9.44 -20.64 4.92
N ALA A 106 8.32 -20.34 4.26
CA ALA A 106 7.66 -19.04 4.34
C ALA A 106 7.17 -18.72 5.76
N ARG A 107 6.55 -19.68 6.46
CA ARG A 107 6.12 -19.53 7.86
C ARG A 107 7.30 -19.28 8.80
N ARG A 108 8.40 -20.03 8.66
CA ARG A 108 9.62 -19.82 9.46
C ARG A 108 10.16 -18.40 9.22
N TRP A 109 10.28 -18.02 7.95
CA TRP A 109 10.78 -16.69 7.60
C TRP A 109 9.91 -15.57 8.18
N LEU A 110 8.58 -15.68 8.11
CA LEU A 110 7.66 -14.70 8.70
C LEU A 110 7.83 -14.61 10.22
N ARG A 111 7.91 -15.74 10.93
CA ARG A 111 8.13 -15.73 12.38
C ARG A 111 9.43 -15.03 12.78
N ASP A 112 10.48 -15.21 12.00
CA ASP A 112 11.80 -14.63 12.28
C ASP A 112 11.89 -13.13 11.92
N HIS A 113 11.08 -12.64 10.97
CA HIS A 113 11.24 -11.29 10.36
C HIS A 113 9.98 -10.41 10.41
N HIS A 114 8.90 -10.87 11.04
CA HIS A 114 7.71 -10.05 11.25
C HIS A 114 7.98 -9.05 12.38
N ALA A 115 7.92 -7.77 12.03
CA ALA A 115 8.09 -6.68 13.00
C ALA A 115 6.76 -6.02 13.38
N GLY A 116 5.67 -6.29 12.64
CA GLY A 116 4.34 -5.72 12.89
C GLY A 116 4.27 -4.19 12.74
N THR A 117 5.18 -3.57 12.00
CA THR A 117 5.25 -2.11 11.88
C THR A 117 4.42 -1.57 10.71
N GLY A 118 3.95 -0.32 10.81
CA GLY A 118 3.37 0.44 9.69
C GLY A 118 2.13 -0.19 9.04
N PHE A 119 1.09 -0.52 9.80
CA PHE A 119 -0.16 -1.15 9.32
C PHE A 119 0.02 -2.54 8.69
N GLU A 120 1.14 -3.22 8.95
CA GLU A 120 1.26 -4.61 8.55
C GLU A 120 0.22 -5.48 9.24
N PRO A 121 -0.35 -6.46 8.52
CA PRO A 121 -1.18 -7.49 9.15
C PRO A 121 -0.40 -8.22 10.26
N SER A 122 -1.14 -8.77 11.22
CA SER A 122 -0.55 -9.60 12.26
C SER A 122 0.12 -10.84 11.66
N LEU A 123 1.09 -11.41 12.39
CA LEU A 123 1.73 -12.66 11.99
C LEU A 123 0.69 -13.77 11.72
N ALA A 124 -0.32 -13.89 12.57
CA ALA A 124 -1.39 -14.87 12.41
C ALA A 124 -2.20 -14.65 11.12
N GLN A 125 -2.50 -13.39 10.77
CA GLN A 125 -3.16 -13.05 9.51
C GLN A 125 -2.30 -13.43 8.30
N LEU A 126 -1.00 -13.11 8.35
CA LEU A 126 -0.06 -13.45 7.27
C LEU A 126 0.05 -14.96 7.07
N GLU A 127 0.26 -15.72 8.15
CA GLU A 127 0.38 -17.18 8.08
C GLU A 127 -0.88 -17.84 7.53
N ALA A 128 -2.06 -17.34 7.88
CA ALA A 128 -3.33 -17.83 7.35
C ALA A 128 -3.49 -17.53 5.85
N ALA A 129 -2.99 -16.39 5.37
CA ALA A 129 -3.10 -15.98 3.98
C ALA A 129 -2.02 -16.58 3.04
N LEU A 130 -0.94 -17.15 3.59
CA LEU A 130 0.19 -17.69 2.81
C LEU A 130 -0.21 -18.64 1.66
N PRO A 131 -1.11 -19.64 1.85
CA PRO A 131 -1.46 -20.56 0.78
C PRO A 131 -2.01 -19.84 -0.47
N ALA A 132 -2.82 -18.80 -0.26
CA ALA A 132 -3.40 -18.02 -1.35
C ALA A 132 -2.39 -17.05 -1.98
N LEU A 133 -1.48 -16.49 -1.18
CA LEU A 133 -0.59 -15.39 -1.61
C LEU A 133 0.79 -15.85 -2.12
N LEU A 134 1.25 -17.07 -1.79
CA LEU A 134 2.50 -17.64 -2.32
C LEU A 134 2.38 -18.12 -3.78
N ALA A 135 1.17 -18.48 -4.20
CA ALA A 135 0.87 -18.94 -5.55
C ALA A 135 -0.41 -18.27 -6.08
N PRO A 136 -0.40 -16.95 -6.29
CA PRO A 136 -1.59 -16.24 -6.76
C PRO A 136 -2.02 -16.79 -8.12
N HIS A 137 -3.32 -17.08 -8.26
CA HIS A 137 -3.89 -17.80 -9.41
C HIS A 137 -3.63 -17.14 -10.77
N ASP A 138 -3.42 -15.81 -10.80
CA ASP A 138 -3.09 -15.03 -12.00
C ASP A 138 -1.66 -14.49 -12.02
N GLY A 139 -0.81 -14.90 -11.06
CA GLY A 139 0.55 -14.40 -10.88
C GLY A 139 0.66 -12.96 -10.35
N ARG A 140 -0.47 -12.26 -10.12
CA ARG A 140 -0.48 -10.84 -9.74
C ARG A 140 -0.69 -10.67 -8.24
N MET A 141 0.43 -10.61 -7.52
CA MET A 141 0.44 -10.41 -6.06
C MET A 141 -0.40 -9.22 -5.59
N ALA A 142 -0.35 -8.08 -6.29
CA ALA A 142 -1.16 -6.90 -5.94
C ALA A 142 -2.67 -7.19 -5.98
N ARG A 143 -3.12 -7.96 -6.98
CA ARG A 143 -4.54 -8.33 -7.10
C ARG A 143 -4.95 -9.36 -6.06
N ALA A 144 -4.08 -10.32 -5.75
CA ALA A 144 -4.34 -11.31 -4.70
C ALA A 144 -4.41 -10.66 -3.31
N VAL A 145 -3.51 -9.72 -3.01
CA VAL A 145 -3.55 -8.93 -1.78
C VAL A 145 -4.80 -8.06 -1.72
N LEU A 146 -5.15 -7.39 -2.82
CA LEU A 146 -6.37 -6.58 -2.86
C LEU A 146 -7.61 -7.44 -2.57
N ALA A 147 -7.77 -8.57 -3.25
CA ALA A 147 -8.85 -9.52 -2.99
C ALA A 147 -8.87 -10.04 -1.55
N HIS A 148 -7.71 -10.25 -0.92
CA HIS A 148 -7.64 -10.65 0.47
C HIS A 148 -8.12 -9.53 1.43
N VAL A 149 -7.71 -8.28 1.18
CA VAL A 149 -8.04 -7.13 2.02
C VAL A 149 -9.50 -6.69 1.86
N THR A 150 -10.09 -6.90 0.67
CA THR A 150 -11.42 -6.40 0.33
C THR A 150 -12.51 -7.47 0.23
N GLY A 151 -12.14 -8.75 0.24
CA GLY A 151 -13.01 -9.82 -0.26
C GLY A 151 -13.24 -9.73 -1.78
N ASP A 152 -14.36 -10.29 -2.25
CA ASP A 152 -14.69 -10.41 -3.68
C ASP A 152 -14.90 -9.07 -4.43
N ASP A 153 -14.91 -7.94 -3.72
CA ASP A 153 -15.11 -6.60 -4.31
C ASP A 153 -13.81 -5.91 -4.80
N ALA A 154 -12.74 -6.70 -4.98
CA ALA A 154 -11.42 -6.23 -5.37
C ALA A 154 -11.42 -5.34 -6.63
N ARG A 155 -12.31 -5.63 -7.59
CA ARG A 155 -12.41 -4.87 -8.85
C ARG A 155 -13.05 -3.50 -8.65
N ALA A 156 -14.04 -3.36 -7.77
CA ALA A 156 -14.64 -2.05 -7.49
C ALA A 156 -13.68 -1.19 -6.69
N LEU A 157 -12.96 -1.79 -5.73
CA LEU A 157 -11.94 -1.05 -4.98
C LEU A 157 -10.72 -0.70 -5.85
N GLU A 158 -10.27 -1.56 -6.76
CA GLU A 158 -9.18 -1.21 -7.69
C GLU A 158 -9.53 0.04 -8.50
N ARG A 159 -10.73 0.09 -9.10
CA ARG A 159 -11.20 1.28 -9.83
C ARG A 159 -11.24 2.51 -8.93
N ARG A 160 -11.82 2.37 -7.73
CA ARG A 160 -11.98 3.48 -6.78
C ARG A 160 -10.66 4.01 -6.23
N LEU A 161 -9.66 3.15 -6.05
CA LEU A 161 -8.36 3.53 -5.52
C LEU A 161 -7.43 4.08 -6.59
N PHE A 162 -7.44 3.52 -7.81
CA PHE A 162 -6.39 3.74 -8.81
C PHE A 162 -6.84 4.42 -10.11
N ASP A 163 -8.14 4.42 -10.41
CA ASP A 163 -8.65 4.90 -11.71
C ASP A 163 -9.42 6.24 -11.62
N GLY A 164 -9.77 6.69 -10.40
CA GLY A 164 -10.40 8.01 -10.16
C GLY A 164 -11.89 8.02 -10.43
#